data_AF-A0A3P3WE01-F1
#
_entry.id   AF-A0A3P3WE01-F1
#
_cell.length_a   1.000
_cell.length_b   1.000
_cell.length_c   1.000
_cell.angle_alpha   90.00
_cell.angle_beta   90.00
_cell.angle_gamma   90.00
#
_symmetry.space_group_name_H-M   'P 1'
#
loop_
_entity.id
_entity.type
_entity.pdbx_description
1 polymer ?
#
loop_
_entity_poly.entity_id
_entity_poly.type
_entity_poly.pdbx_seq_one_letter_code
_entity_poly.pdbx_strand_id
1 'polypeptide(L)'
;MKIFFLVLFSVFFVSCSQEKFQIYSKNKECCISIITDKPNKIRYIISGDNFDLSKGNYVKISIDNFDPIAEEIIGYWSDNNCGWVLYNHNSIILENKLDTMKFKVKTHLPTDSYGITRLEPILKNNYFRVDLSYFDIVSVDGNIRL
;
A
#
# COMPACT_ATOMS: atom_id res chain seq x y z
N MET A 1 -27.29 16.29 -44.01
CA MET A 1 -25.94 15.77 -43.71
C MET A 1 -25.31 16.58 -42.56
N LYS A 2 -25.84 16.49 -41.33
CA LYS A 2 -25.39 17.33 -40.19
C LYS A 2 -25.46 16.68 -38.80
N ILE A 3 -25.82 15.40 -38.67
CA ILE A 3 -25.98 14.74 -37.36
C ILE A 3 -24.87 13.69 -37.08
N PHE A 4 -24.04 13.36 -38.07
CA PHE A 4 -23.04 12.29 -37.93
C PHE A 4 -21.74 12.68 -37.21
N PHE A 5 -21.56 13.96 -36.85
CA PHE A 5 -20.30 14.45 -36.26
C PHE A 5 -20.30 14.57 -34.73
N LEU A 6 -21.44 14.33 -34.06
CA LEU A 6 -21.58 14.59 -32.62
C LEU A 6 -21.45 13.35 -31.73
N VAL A 7 -21.22 12.16 -32.31
CA VAL A 7 -21.04 10.90 -31.56
C VAL A 7 -19.56 10.54 -31.39
N LEU A 8 -18.62 11.24 -32.04
CA LEU A 8 -17.20 10.87 -32.05
C LEU A 8 -16.36 11.46 -30.90
N PHE A 9 -16.96 12.24 -29.98
CA PHE A 9 -16.20 12.93 -28.92
C PHE A 9 -16.45 12.39 -27.50
N SER A 10 -17.24 11.31 -27.34
CA SER A 10 -17.60 10.79 -26.00
C SER A 10 -16.77 9.59 -25.52
N VAL A 11 -15.65 9.27 -26.18
CA VAL A 11 -14.89 8.03 -25.90
C VAL A 11 -13.44 8.32 -25.52
N PHE A 12 -13.13 9.22 -24.57
CA PHE A 12 -11.71 9.45 -24.21
C PHE A 12 -11.39 9.85 -22.76
N PHE A 13 -12.15 9.42 -21.75
CA PHE A 13 -11.67 9.53 -20.36
C PHE A 13 -12.07 8.34 -19.48
N VAL A 14 -11.72 7.12 -19.90
CA VAL A 14 -11.52 6.04 -18.90
C VAL A 14 -10.14 6.27 -18.30
N SER A 15 -10.07 7.21 -17.35
CA SER A 15 -8.87 7.41 -16.54
C SER A 15 -8.56 6.08 -15.86
N CYS A 16 -7.36 5.55 -16.08
CA CYS A 16 -6.90 4.34 -15.39
C CYS A 16 -6.86 4.66 -13.90
N SER A 17 -7.85 4.19 -13.15
CA SER A 17 -8.10 4.58 -11.77
C SER A 17 -7.26 3.82 -10.75
N GLN A 18 -6.21 3.15 -11.22
CA GLN A 18 -5.40 2.21 -10.46
C GLN A 18 -4.01 2.80 -10.25
N GLU A 19 -3.67 3.10 -8.99
CA GLU A 19 -2.33 3.52 -8.62
C GLU A 19 -1.45 2.31 -8.31
N LYS A 20 -0.19 2.41 -8.72
CA LYS A 20 0.80 1.37 -8.46
C LYS A 20 2.11 2.00 -8.05
N PHE A 21 2.71 1.47 -7.00
CA PHE A 21 4.05 1.84 -6.61
C PHE A 21 4.73 0.69 -5.88
N GLN A 22 6.03 0.83 -5.69
CA GLN A 22 6.86 -0.18 -5.05
C GLN A 22 7.65 0.47 -3.92
N ILE A 23 7.85 -0.28 -2.85
CA ILE A 23 8.69 0.12 -1.72
C ILE A 23 9.86 -0.84 -1.72
N TYR A 24 11.02 -0.37 -2.12
CA TYR A 24 12.25 -1.12 -2.08
C TYR A 24 12.99 -0.84 -0.77
N SER A 25 13.57 -1.88 -0.19
CA SER A 25 14.67 -1.74 0.76
C SER A 25 15.80 -0.87 0.20
N LYS A 26 16.60 -0.23 1.06
CA LYS A 26 17.68 0.68 0.67
C LYS A 26 18.64 0.10 -0.38
N ASN A 27 18.96 -1.19 -0.30
CA ASN A 27 19.83 -1.91 -1.23
C ASN A 27 19.08 -2.51 -2.44
N LYS A 28 17.76 -2.33 -2.53
CA LYS A 28 16.86 -2.86 -3.56
C LYS A 28 16.75 -4.40 -3.63
N GLU A 29 17.17 -5.11 -2.59
CA GLU A 29 17.07 -6.58 -2.54
C GLU A 29 15.64 -7.05 -2.21
N CYS A 30 14.94 -6.29 -1.37
CA CYS A 30 13.58 -6.55 -0.94
C CYS A 30 12.61 -5.52 -1.50
N CYS A 31 11.41 -5.95 -1.87
CA CYS A 31 10.37 -5.12 -2.49
C CYS A 31 8.98 -5.48 -1.95
N ILE A 32 8.16 -4.46 -1.72
CA ILE A 32 6.71 -4.55 -1.52
C ILE A 32 6.07 -3.83 -2.69
N SER A 33 5.21 -4.51 -3.44
CA SER A 33 4.43 -3.88 -4.51
C SER A 33 3.03 -3.54 -4.00
N ILE A 34 2.56 -2.34 -4.26
CA ILE A 34 1.24 -1.85 -3.85
C ILE A 34 0.41 -1.51 -5.07
N ILE A 35 -0.82 -1.98 -5.06
CA ILE A 35 -1.84 -1.64 -6.05
C ILE A 35 -3.03 -1.05 -5.31
N THR A 36 -3.44 0.17 -5.65
CA THR A 36 -4.66 0.79 -5.12
C THR A 36 -5.70 0.94 -6.23
N ASP A 37 -6.86 0.32 -6.05
CA ASP A 37 -8.05 0.50 -6.87
C ASP A 37 -8.90 1.61 -6.24
N LYS A 38 -8.76 2.85 -6.76
CA LYS A 38 -9.39 4.04 -6.18
C LYS A 38 -10.93 3.94 -6.15
N PRO A 39 -11.64 3.53 -7.23
CA PRO A 39 -13.10 3.43 -7.24
C PRO A 39 -13.67 2.43 -6.24
N ASN A 40 -13.03 1.27 -6.10
CA ASN A 40 -13.49 0.22 -5.20
C ASN A 40 -12.93 0.36 -3.78
N LYS A 41 -12.05 1.35 -3.55
CA LYS A 41 -11.34 1.56 -2.27
C LYS A 41 -10.72 0.26 -1.75
N ILE A 42 -10.05 -0.44 -2.66
CA ILE A 42 -9.31 -1.67 -2.38
C ILE A 42 -7.83 -1.40 -2.55
N ARG A 43 -7.01 -1.97 -1.67
CA ARG A 43 -5.58 -2.07 -1.86
C ARG A 43 -5.09 -3.50 -1.80
N TYR A 44 -4.18 -3.84 -2.71
CA TYR A 44 -3.39 -5.06 -2.65
C TYR A 44 -1.98 -4.72 -2.22
N ILE A 45 -1.48 -5.44 -1.23
CA ILE A 45 -0.10 -5.36 -0.75
C ILE A 45 0.54 -6.71 -1.08
N ILE A 46 1.52 -6.68 -1.98
CA ILE A 46 2.09 -7.85 -2.64
C ILE A 46 3.54 -8.01 -2.22
N SER A 47 3.94 -9.23 -1.90
CA SER A 47 5.33 -9.56 -1.62
C SER A 47 6.14 -9.66 -2.92
N GLY A 48 7.25 -8.92 -2.98
CA GLY A 48 8.22 -8.96 -4.07
C GLY A 48 7.96 -7.95 -5.18
N ASP A 49 8.85 -7.97 -6.18
CA ASP A 49 8.87 -7.04 -7.31
C ASP A 49 7.95 -7.54 -8.44
N ASN A 50 6.64 -7.48 -8.21
CA ASN A 50 5.63 -7.76 -9.24
C ASN A 50 4.25 -7.22 -8.85
N PHE A 51 3.36 -7.08 -9.83
CA PHE A 51 1.95 -6.68 -9.64
C PHE A 51 0.97 -7.82 -9.97
N ASP A 52 1.45 -9.05 -9.97
CA ASP A 52 0.69 -10.22 -10.44
C ASP A 52 -0.02 -10.93 -9.28
N LEU A 53 -1.33 -10.68 -9.17
CA LEU A 53 -2.16 -11.29 -8.13
C LEU A 53 -2.31 -12.81 -8.29
N SER A 54 -2.02 -13.38 -9.47
CA SER A 54 -2.13 -14.83 -9.70
C SER A 54 -1.05 -15.63 -8.96
N LYS A 55 0.06 -14.98 -8.59
CA LYS A 55 1.15 -15.60 -7.80
C LYS A 55 0.75 -15.89 -6.35
N GLY A 56 -0.37 -15.33 -5.90
CA GLY A 56 -0.98 -15.67 -4.61
C GLY A 56 -0.20 -15.23 -3.37
N ASN A 57 0.80 -14.34 -3.46
CA ASN A 57 1.55 -13.87 -2.30
C ASN A 57 1.22 -12.40 -2.00
N TYR A 58 -0.04 -12.15 -1.64
CA TYR A 58 -0.59 -10.82 -1.39
C TYR A 58 -1.61 -10.82 -0.25
N VAL A 59 -1.90 -9.63 0.27
CA VAL A 59 -3.09 -9.37 1.09
C VAL A 59 -3.94 -8.30 0.42
N LYS A 60 -5.25 -8.50 0.43
CA LYS A 60 -6.25 -7.55 -0.03
C LYS A 60 -6.88 -6.90 1.18
N ILE A 61 -6.91 -5.57 1.18
CA ILE A 61 -7.52 -4.76 2.23
C ILE A 61 -8.55 -3.81 1.64
N SER A 62 -9.61 -3.55 2.39
CA SER A 62 -10.47 -2.39 2.18
C SER A 62 -9.81 -1.18 2.83
N ILE A 63 -9.84 -0.08 2.09
CA ILE A 63 -9.43 1.25 2.53
C ILE A 63 -10.64 2.20 2.58
N ASP A 64 -11.83 1.66 2.84
CA ASP A 64 -13.08 2.45 2.92
C ASP A 64 -13.09 3.46 4.07
N ASN A 65 -12.42 3.13 5.17
CA ASN A 65 -12.44 3.91 6.42
C ASN A 65 -11.32 4.96 6.52
N PHE A 66 -10.56 5.18 5.45
CA PHE A 66 -9.47 6.15 5.47
C PHE A 66 -9.96 7.58 5.23
N ASP A 67 -9.32 8.53 5.92
CA ASP A 67 -9.28 9.91 5.46
C ASP A 67 -8.32 9.96 4.25
N PRO A 68 -8.81 10.30 3.04
CA PRO A 68 -7.97 10.31 1.85
C PRO A 68 -6.83 11.33 1.94
N ILE A 69 -6.88 12.32 2.82
CA ILE A 69 -5.86 13.39 2.88
C ILE A 69 -4.65 12.99 3.74
N ALA A 70 -4.83 12.07 4.69
CA ALA A 70 -3.87 11.77 5.75
C ALA A 70 -3.66 10.27 5.91
N GLU A 71 -3.42 9.57 4.80
CA GLU A 71 -3.11 8.16 4.83
C GLU A 71 -1.61 7.92 5.03
N GLU A 72 -1.28 6.90 5.83
CA GLU A 72 0.10 6.47 6.05
C GLU A 72 0.23 4.96 5.86
N ILE A 73 1.31 4.57 5.17
CA ILE A 73 1.81 3.21 5.15
C ILE A 73 3.16 3.22 5.84
N ILE A 74 3.26 2.56 6.98
CA ILE A 74 4.47 2.50 7.78
C ILE A 74 4.84 1.04 8.04
N GLY A 75 6.12 0.72 8.10
CA GLY A 75 6.55 -0.63 8.39
C GLY A 75 8.04 -0.73 8.59
N TYR A 76 8.52 -1.96 8.62
CA TYR A 76 9.95 -2.25 8.67
C TYR A 76 10.26 -3.55 7.94
N TRP A 77 11.47 -3.60 7.39
CA TRP A 77 12.08 -4.84 6.92
C TRP A 77 12.59 -5.62 8.13
N SER A 78 12.29 -6.92 8.20
CA SER A 78 12.92 -7.80 9.17
C SER A 78 14.33 -8.17 8.71
N ASP A 79 15.25 -8.38 9.65
CA ASP A 79 16.68 -8.62 9.36
C ASP A 79 16.96 -9.90 8.55
N ASN A 80 15.97 -10.80 8.40
CA ASN A 80 16.11 -12.07 7.71
C ASN A 80 15.29 -12.13 6.40
N ASN A 81 15.99 -12.28 5.27
CA ASN A 81 15.47 -12.81 4.00
C ASN A 81 14.22 -12.09 3.44
N CYS A 82 14.26 -10.76 3.41
CA CYS A 82 13.21 -9.89 2.88
C CYS A 82 11.83 -9.99 3.54
N GLY A 83 11.73 -10.56 4.75
CA GLY A 83 10.51 -10.45 5.54
C GLY A 83 10.20 -8.99 5.90
N TRP A 84 8.93 -8.68 6.16
CA TRP A 84 8.50 -7.34 6.51
C TRP A 84 7.21 -7.33 7.33
N VAL A 85 7.04 -6.27 8.10
CA VAL A 85 5.78 -5.93 8.76
C VAL A 85 5.34 -4.57 8.24
N LEU A 86 4.13 -4.49 7.72
CA LEU A 86 3.51 -3.28 7.20
C LEU A 86 2.24 -2.98 7.99
N TYR A 87 2.10 -1.73 8.39
CA TYR A 87 0.95 -1.17 9.06
C TYR A 87 0.23 -0.24 8.10
N ASN A 88 -1.08 -0.46 7.94
CA ASN A 88 -1.96 0.46 7.24
C ASN A 88 -3.19 0.65 8.14
N HIS A 89 -3.11 1.67 8.99
CA HIS A 89 -4.03 1.88 10.10
C HIS A 89 -5.47 2.10 9.62
N ASN A 90 -6.47 1.52 10.29
CA ASN A 90 -7.91 1.63 9.93
C ASN A 90 -8.33 0.87 8.66
N SER A 91 -7.41 0.15 8.01
CA SER A 91 -7.79 -0.80 6.95
C SER A 91 -8.50 -2.03 7.50
N ILE A 92 -9.23 -2.73 6.63
CA ILE A 92 -9.86 -4.01 6.93
C ILE A 92 -9.27 -5.08 6.01
N ILE A 93 -8.72 -6.16 6.57
CA ILE A 93 -8.24 -7.30 5.76
C ILE A 93 -9.45 -8.05 5.20
N LEU A 94 -9.55 -8.11 3.87
CA LEU A 94 -10.59 -8.84 3.15
C LEU A 94 -10.15 -10.24 2.72
N GLU A 95 -8.86 -10.39 2.38
CA GLU A 95 -8.27 -11.65 1.96
C GLU A 95 -6.78 -11.62 2.28
N ASN A 96 -6.22 -12.71 2.82
CA ASN A 96 -4.79 -12.82 3.09
C ASN A 96 -4.24 -14.12 2.53
N LYS A 97 -3.37 -14.03 1.52
CA LYS A 97 -2.64 -15.15 0.94
C LYS A 97 -1.11 -15.03 1.15
N LEU A 98 -0.66 -14.09 1.98
CA LEU A 98 0.76 -13.93 2.29
C LEU A 98 1.31 -15.17 3.00
N ASP A 99 2.59 -15.48 2.78
CA ASP A 99 3.36 -16.30 3.72
C ASP A 99 3.49 -15.57 5.06
N THR A 100 2.54 -15.85 5.98
CA THR A 100 2.42 -15.15 7.26
C THR A 100 3.58 -15.38 8.23
N MET A 101 4.47 -16.33 7.94
CA MET A 101 5.72 -16.51 8.68
C MET A 101 6.73 -15.41 8.34
N LYS A 102 6.67 -14.86 7.13
CA LYS A 102 7.61 -13.84 6.63
C LYS A 102 7.01 -12.44 6.51
N PHE A 103 5.73 -12.35 6.16
CA PHE A 103 5.08 -11.09 5.82
C PHE A 103 3.86 -10.87 6.69
N LYS A 104 3.72 -9.68 7.26
CA LYS A 104 2.59 -9.34 8.12
C LYS A 104 2.02 -7.99 7.74
N VAL A 105 0.71 -7.94 7.53
CA VAL A 105 -0.04 -6.68 7.49
C VAL A 105 -0.82 -6.51 8.79
N LYS A 106 -0.70 -5.31 9.35
CA LYS A 106 -1.34 -4.90 10.60
C LYS A 106 -2.24 -3.71 10.29
N THR A 107 -3.48 -3.78 10.78
CA THR A 107 -4.49 -2.74 10.55
C THR A 107 -4.55 -1.71 11.68
N HIS A 108 -3.73 -1.90 12.72
CA HIS A 108 -3.67 -1.04 13.89
C HIS A 108 -2.22 -0.74 14.22
N LEU A 109 -1.91 0.53 14.43
CA LEU A 109 -0.63 0.95 14.95
C LEU A 109 -0.47 0.44 16.40
N PRO A 110 0.76 0.16 16.83
CA PRO A 110 1.02 -0.24 18.21
C PRO A 110 0.62 0.87 19.18
N THR A 111 -0.10 0.49 20.23
CA THR A 111 -0.53 1.37 21.32
C THR A 111 0.11 0.92 22.63
N ASP A 112 0.31 1.87 23.54
CA ASP A 112 0.76 1.56 24.91
C ASP A 112 -0.40 1.15 25.83
N SER A 113 -0.09 0.90 27.11
CA SER A 113 -1.08 0.51 28.12
C SER A 113 -2.17 1.56 28.36
N TYR A 114 -1.99 2.80 27.91
CA TYR A 114 -2.96 3.88 28.01
C TYR A 114 -3.76 4.08 26.71
N GLY A 115 -3.53 3.24 25.70
CA GLY A 115 -4.18 3.34 24.39
C GLY A 115 -3.57 4.41 23.49
N ILE A 116 -2.40 4.96 23.84
CA ILE A 116 -1.74 5.99 23.04
C ILE A 116 -0.87 5.32 21.97
N THR A 117 -1.05 5.71 20.71
CA THR A 117 -0.22 5.22 19.59
C THR A 117 1.24 5.57 19.80
N ARG A 118 2.12 4.58 19.66
CA ARG A 118 3.59 4.73 19.81
C ARG A 118 4.31 4.18 18.58
N LEU A 119 4.88 5.06 17.75
CA LEU A 119 5.61 4.66 16.54
C LEU A 119 7.06 4.29 16.81
N GLU A 120 7.61 4.61 17.99
CA GLU A 120 9.01 4.36 18.34
C GLU A 120 9.48 2.91 18.15
N PRO A 121 8.68 1.87 18.44
CA PRO A 121 9.07 0.49 18.17
C PRO A 121 9.25 0.19 16.67
N ILE A 122 8.54 0.90 15.81
CA ILE A 122 8.62 0.75 14.35
C ILE A 122 9.84 1.53 13.83
N LEU A 123 9.99 2.78 14.26
CA LEU A 123 11.02 3.71 13.76
C LEU A 123 12.45 3.37 14.18
N LYS A 124 12.65 2.50 15.19
CA LYS A 124 13.99 2.04 15.61
C LYS A 124 14.63 1.02 14.68
N ASN A 125 13.86 0.40 13.77
CA ASN A 125 14.33 -0.66 12.89
C ASN A 125 14.67 -0.15 11.48
N ASN A 126 14.95 -1.05 10.54
CA ASN A 126 15.03 -0.78 9.11
C ASN A 126 13.65 -0.38 8.55
N TYR A 127 13.16 0.78 8.99
CA TYR A 127 11.80 1.24 8.80
C TYR A 127 11.59 1.87 7.44
N PHE A 128 10.32 1.94 7.07
CA PHE A 128 9.83 2.69 5.94
C PHE A 128 8.53 3.38 6.30
N ARG A 129 8.35 4.57 5.74
CA ARG A 129 7.13 5.35 5.87
C ARG A 129 6.81 5.99 4.52
N VAL A 130 5.57 5.85 4.10
CA VAL A 130 5.02 6.45 2.88
C VAL A 130 3.76 7.19 3.28
N ASP A 131 3.79 8.51 3.17
CA ASP A 131 2.61 9.35 3.37
C ASP A 131 1.87 9.48 2.03
N LEU A 132 0.58 9.19 2.06
CA LEU A 132 -0.31 9.23 0.90
C LEU A 132 -1.37 10.32 1.08
N SER A 133 -1.64 11.06 0.01
CA SER A 133 -2.78 11.98 -0.08
C SER A 133 -3.51 11.70 -1.38
N TYR A 134 -4.81 11.50 -1.28
CA TYR A 134 -5.67 11.01 -2.37
C TYR A 134 -5.12 9.74 -3.03
N PHE A 135 -4.48 8.88 -2.22
CA PHE A 135 -3.80 7.64 -2.60
C PHE A 135 -2.52 7.83 -3.42
N ASP A 136 -2.07 9.06 -3.63
CA ASP A 136 -0.83 9.41 -4.32
C ASP A 136 0.27 9.66 -3.28
N ILE A 137 1.52 9.32 -3.63
CA ILE A 137 2.65 9.51 -2.73
C ILE A 137 2.97 11.00 -2.59
N VAL A 138 2.95 11.49 -1.36
CA VAL A 138 3.33 12.86 -1.02
C VAL A 138 4.74 12.91 -0.44
N SER A 139 5.06 11.93 0.40
CA SER A 139 6.29 11.94 1.19
C SER A 139 6.75 10.50 1.44
N VAL A 140 8.07 10.34 1.53
CA VAL A 140 8.70 9.09 1.97
C VAL A 140 9.79 9.37 2.98
N ASP A 141 9.89 8.49 3.96
CA ASP A 141 10.92 8.53 4.99
C ASP A 141 11.40 7.11 5.35
N GLY A 142 12.61 7.03 5.90
CA GLY A 142 13.25 5.78 6.31
C GLY A 142 14.23 5.20 5.29
N ASN A 143 14.54 3.92 5.47
CA ASN A 143 15.61 3.22 4.74
C ASN A 143 15.08 2.55 3.46
N ILE A 144 14.47 3.35 2.58
CA ILE A 144 13.82 2.85 1.36
C ILE A 144 14.19 3.61 0.09
N ARG A 145 13.78 3.01 -1.04
CA ARG A 145 13.67 3.65 -2.35
C ARG A 145 12.27 3.35 -2.91
N LEU A 146 11.73 4.30 -3.67
CA LEU A 146 10.54 4.08 -4.50
C LEU A 146 10.95 3.64 -5.91
#